data_AF-B1HQ92-F1
#
_entry.id   AF-B1HQ92-F1
#
_cell.length_a   1.000
_cell.length_b   1.000
_cell.length_c   1.000
_cell.angle_alpha   90.00
_cell.angle_beta   90.00
_cell.angle_gamma   90.00
#
_symmetry.space_group_name_H-M   'P 1'
#
loop_
_entity.id
_entity.type
_entity.pdbx_description
1 polymer ?
#
loop_
_entity_poly.entity_id
_entity_poly.type
_entity_poly.pdbx_seq_one_letter_code
_entity_poly.pdbx_strand_id
1 'polypeptide(L)'
;MLAVLLYFQSPYSNINKITVNGAKLANNEHYVETSTLALGKSMWGFKIEDVEKLLLKDKWVKEAHVKRNWLRGVTIDVKEWKKVAYLAGDGTYYPLLENGERFEQKGNDTPIDAPVFIGITGEKTIKKLVEQLAQLKPEVLALISQVNTNSNDTNPNAVKLYMNDGYEVRAVIQTLAEKLNYYPSIVAQIANLEKGVIDLEVGSYYRPFNEEYNKISIDMEANADGEMVDQEVTDDEQQKDE
;
A
#
# COMPACT_ATOMS: atom_id res chain seq x y z
N MET A 1 44.27 36.78 -7.08
CA MET A 1 43.04 36.77 -7.92
C MET A 1 43.19 35.94 -9.20
N LEU A 2 44.19 36.16 -10.06
CA LEU A 2 44.28 35.50 -11.38
C LEU A 2 44.12 33.96 -11.35
N ALA A 3 44.77 33.26 -10.41
CA ALA A 3 44.66 31.80 -10.28
C ALA A 3 43.23 31.29 -10.01
N VAL A 4 42.40 32.08 -9.31
CA VAL A 4 40.99 31.73 -9.05
C VAL A 4 40.15 31.83 -10.32
N LEU A 5 40.38 32.88 -11.13
CA LEU A 5 39.71 33.05 -12.42
C LEU A 5 40.11 31.96 -13.43
N LEU A 6 41.41 31.63 -13.48
CA LEU A 6 41.92 30.53 -14.31
C LEU A 6 41.34 29.18 -13.87
N TYR A 7 41.16 28.94 -12.57
CA TYR A 7 40.49 27.73 -12.07
C TYR A 7 39.03 27.63 -12.57
N PHE A 8 38.24 28.70 -12.49
CA PHE A 8 36.85 28.69 -12.97
C PHE A 8 36.74 28.40 -14.49
N GLN A 9 37.67 28.92 -15.30
CA GLN A 9 37.73 28.66 -16.76
C GLN A 9 38.37 27.31 -17.13
N SER A 10 38.99 26.62 -16.17
CA SER A 10 39.72 25.37 -16.41
C SER A 10 38.79 24.15 -16.42
N PRO A 11 39.08 23.09 -17.19
CA PRO A 11 38.37 21.81 -17.09
C PRO A 11 38.33 21.21 -15.67
N TYR A 12 39.20 21.65 -14.75
CA TYR A 12 39.16 21.26 -13.34
C TYR A 12 37.94 21.80 -12.57
N SER A 13 37.21 22.80 -13.09
CA SER A 13 35.95 23.27 -12.50
C SER A 13 34.70 22.48 -12.95
N ASN A 14 34.85 21.51 -13.85
CA ASN A 14 33.73 20.72 -14.39
C ASN A 14 33.44 19.47 -13.55
N ILE A 15 32.17 19.06 -13.51
CA ILE A 15 31.69 17.83 -12.87
C ILE A 15 32.38 16.61 -13.50
N ASN A 16 33.01 15.76 -12.69
CA ASN A 16 33.66 14.52 -13.16
C ASN A 16 32.94 13.24 -12.69
N LYS A 17 32.06 13.34 -11.69
CA LYS A 17 31.32 12.21 -11.11
C LYS A 17 29.97 12.72 -10.59
N ILE A 18 28.91 11.98 -10.87
CA ILE A 18 27.62 12.14 -10.21
C ILE A 18 27.36 10.83 -9.45
N THR A 19 26.73 10.90 -8.29
CA THR A 19 26.38 9.73 -7.49
C THR A 19 24.99 9.94 -6.92
N VAL A 20 24.10 8.99 -7.21
CA VAL A 20 22.71 8.99 -6.73
C VAL A 20 22.60 7.95 -5.63
N ASN A 21 22.03 8.34 -4.49
CA ASN A 21 21.79 7.48 -3.34
C ASN A 21 20.29 7.46 -3.02
N GLY A 22 19.78 6.31 -2.58
CA GLY A 22 18.41 6.16 -2.08
C GLY A 22 17.31 5.97 -3.13
N ALA A 23 17.67 5.96 -4.42
CA ALA A 23 16.81 5.53 -5.52
C ALA A 23 16.42 4.05 -5.38
N LYS A 24 15.11 3.75 -5.38
CA LYS A 24 14.55 2.39 -5.32
C LYS A 24 13.32 2.19 -6.21
N LEU A 25 12.57 3.26 -6.51
CA LEU A 25 11.41 3.27 -7.40
C LEU A 25 11.83 3.59 -8.84
N ALA A 26 12.52 4.71 -9.03
CA ALA A 26 13.12 5.09 -10.30
C ALA A 26 14.60 4.69 -10.34
N ASN A 27 15.17 4.53 -11.54
CA ASN A 27 16.59 4.25 -11.71
C ASN A 27 17.45 5.49 -11.43
N ASN A 28 18.76 5.28 -11.26
CA ASN A 28 19.69 6.39 -10.99
C ASN A 28 19.74 7.38 -12.16
N GLU A 29 19.58 6.88 -13.38
CA GLU A 29 19.63 7.63 -14.63
C GLU A 29 18.52 8.69 -14.68
N HIS A 30 17.28 8.32 -14.32
CA HIS A 30 16.16 9.26 -14.20
C HIS A 30 16.50 10.44 -13.28
N TYR A 31 17.09 10.19 -12.12
CA TYR A 31 17.47 11.26 -11.19
C TYR A 31 18.60 12.14 -11.74
N VAL A 32 19.56 11.59 -12.49
CA VAL A 32 20.58 12.39 -13.17
C VAL A 32 19.94 13.25 -14.26
N GLU A 33 19.04 12.70 -15.08
CA GLU A 33 18.35 13.43 -16.14
C GLU A 33 17.46 14.56 -15.59
N THR A 34 16.59 14.26 -14.61
CA THR A 34 15.73 15.25 -13.92
C THR A 34 16.55 16.34 -13.22
N SER A 35 17.74 16.01 -12.69
CA SER A 35 18.64 17.01 -12.08
C SER A 35 19.20 18.01 -13.10
N THR A 36 19.17 17.69 -14.40
CA THR A 36 19.83 18.38 -15.53
C THR A 36 21.36 18.49 -15.42
N LEU A 37 21.97 17.90 -14.39
CA LEU A 37 23.41 17.77 -14.24
C LEU A 37 23.97 16.81 -15.27
N ALA A 38 25.20 17.04 -15.71
CA ALA A 38 25.90 16.14 -16.62
C ALA A 38 27.40 16.23 -16.40
N LEU A 39 28.11 15.14 -16.69
CA LEU A 39 29.57 15.13 -16.71
C LEU A 39 30.10 16.16 -17.71
N GLY A 40 31.18 16.86 -17.35
CA GLY A 40 31.75 17.92 -18.18
C GLY A 40 31.06 19.29 -18.07
N LYS A 41 29.85 19.41 -17.50
CA LYS A 41 29.27 20.72 -17.17
C LYS A 41 30.01 21.38 -15.99
N SER A 42 29.98 22.71 -15.92
CA SER A 42 30.59 23.47 -14.82
C SER A 42 29.94 23.16 -13.47
N MET A 43 30.75 22.88 -12.44
CA MET A 43 30.30 22.70 -11.04
C MET A 43 29.55 23.93 -10.51
N TRP A 44 29.78 25.11 -11.09
CA TRP A 44 29.27 26.40 -10.65
C TRP A 44 28.14 26.94 -11.54
N GLY A 45 27.81 26.24 -12.62
CA GLY A 45 26.75 26.61 -13.57
C GLY A 45 25.32 26.28 -13.12
N PHE A 46 25.14 25.80 -11.89
CA PHE A 46 23.84 25.44 -11.30
C PHE A 46 23.74 25.92 -9.84
N LYS A 47 22.51 26.02 -9.32
CA LYS A 47 22.23 26.20 -7.89
C LYS A 47 21.75 24.89 -7.30
N ILE A 48 22.16 24.57 -6.08
CA ILE A 48 21.83 23.31 -5.40
C ILE A 48 20.32 23.22 -5.20
N GLU A 49 19.74 24.32 -4.74
CA GLU A 49 18.33 24.48 -4.37
C GLU A 49 17.42 24.37 -5.60
N ASP A 50 17.88 24.75 -6.79
CA ASP A 50 17.11 24.63 -8.02
C ASP A 50 17.12 23.19 -8.56
N VAL A 51 18.19 22.42 -8.33
CA VAL A 51 18.25 20.99 -8.63
C VAL A 51 17.36 20.20 -7.66
N GLU A 52 17.41 20.49 -6.36
CA GLU A 52 16.53 19.88 -5.35
C GLU A 52 15.05 20.12 -5.68
N LYS A 53 14.67 21.35 -6.08
CA LYS A 53 13.30 21.66 -6.55
C LYS A 53 12.90 20.94 -7.83
N LEU A 54 13.84 20.58 -8.72
CA LEU A 54 13.52 19.79 -9.91
C LEU A 54 13.20 18.36 -9.52
N LEU A 55 14.03 17.75 -8.67
CA LEU A 55 13.84 16.39 -8.15
C LEU A 55 12.53 16.26 -7.34
N LEU A 56 12.17 17.28 -6.54
CA LEU A 56 10.93 17.31 -5.76
C LEU A 56 9.65 17.49 -6.60
N LYS A 57 9.73 17.63 -7.93
CA LYS A 57 8.55 17.56 -8.82
C LYS A 57 8.08 16.13 -9.04
N ASP A 58 8.99 15.17 -8.94
CA ASP A 58 8.67 13.75 -9.03
C ASP A 58 7.91 13.35 -7.77
N LYS A 59 6.60 13.08 -7.90
CA LYS A 59 5.69 12.90 -6.75
C LYS A 59 6.06 11.75 -5.80
N TRP A 60 6.90 10.82 -6.25
CA TRP A 60 7.42 9.71 -5.45
C TRP A 60 8.68 10.07 -4.65
N VAL A 61 9.25 11.26 -4.86
CA VAL A 61 10.33 11.81 -4.03
C VAL A 61 9.73 12.53 -2.83
N LYS A 62 10.19 12.16 -1.64
CA LYS A 62 9.81 12.74 -0.34
C LYS A 62 10.73 13.87 0.06
N GLU A 63 12.04 13.63 -0.02
CA GLU A 63 13.11 14.58 0.28
C GLU A 63 14.22 14.41 -0.79
N ALA A 64 14.86 15.51 -1.18
CA ALA A 64 16.02 15.51 -2.06
C ALA A 64 17.08 16.46 -1.52
N HIS A 65 18.34 16.00 -1.48
CA HIS A 65 19.48 16.79 -1.03
C HIS A 65 20.64 16.68 -2.02
N VAL A 66 21.17 17.81 -2.47
CA VAL A 66 22.23 17.87 -3.47
C VAL A 66 23.49 18.51 -2.88
N LYS A 67 24.63 17.82 -2.98
CA LYS A 67 25.90 18.25 -2.37
C LYS A 67 27.02 18.26 -3.41
N ARG A 68 27.80 19.35 -3.41
CA ARG A 68 29.06 19.43 -4.15
C ARG A 68 30.17 18.77 -3.32
N ASN A 69 30.88 17.82 -3.92
CA ASN A 69 32.01 17.15 -3.31
C ASN A 69 33.32 17.83 -3.77
N TRP A 70 34.29 17.96 -2.86
CA TRP A 70 35.59 18.60 -3.13
C TRP A 70 36.33 18.02 -4.34
N LEU A 71 36.19 16.72 -4.59
CA LEU A 71 36.82 15.98 -5.70
C LEU A 71 36.09 16.13 -7.05
N ARG A 72 35.44 17.28 -7.29
CA ARG A 72 34.64 17.62 -8.50
C ARG A 72 33.40 16.73 -8.74
N GLY A 73 32.96 16.03 -7.69
CA GLY A 73 31.77 15.20 -7.73
C GLY A 73 30.52 15.97 -7.30
N VAL A 74 29.35 15.48 -7.70
CA VAL A 74 28.06 15.88 -7.12
C VAL A 74 27.36 14.63 -6.56
N THR A 75 26.85 14.74 -5.33
CA THR A 75 26.02 13.70 -4.70
C THR A 75 24.57 14.17 -4.72
N ILE A 76 23.67 13.29 -5.15
CA ILE A 76 22.23 13.45 -5.10
C ILE A 76 21.72 12.39 -4.12
N ASP A 77 21.35 12.81 -2.91
CA ASP A 77 20.70 11.95 -1.93
C ASP A 77 19.18 12.13 -2.08
N VAL A 78 18.47 11.14 -2.64
CA VAL A 78 17.01 11.13 -2.68
C VAL A 78 16.44 10.19 -1.62
N LYS A 79 15.28 10.56 -1.09
CA LYS A 79 14.46 9.73 -0.22
C LYS A 79 13.10 9.63 -0.88
N GLU A 80 12.74 8.42 -1.28
CA GLU A 80 11.44 8.15 -1.89
C GLU A 80 10.37 7.87 -0.83
N TRP A 81 9.11 8.06 -1.20
CA TRP A 81 7.98 7.56 -0.43
C TRP A 81 7.94 6.03 -0.48
N LYS A 82 7.64 5.37 0.64
CA LYS A 82 7.58 3.89 0.68
C LYS A 82 6.36 3.37 -0.07
N LYS A 83 6.49 2.20 -0.68
CA LYS A 83 5.36 1.39 -1.16
C LYS A 83 4.60 0.83 0.04
N VAL A 84 3.28 0.94 0.04
CA VAL A 84 2.41 0.40 1.11
C VAL A 84 1.31 -0.52 0.59
N ALA A 85 1.08 -0.53 -0.72
CA ALA A 85 0.23 -1.50 -1.40
C ALA A 85 0.57 -1.52 -2.91
N TYR A 86 -0.04 -2.42 -3.66
CA TYR A 86 -0.04 -2.46 -5.12
C TYR A 86 -1.47 -2.54 -5.64
N LEU A 87 -1.79 -1.78 -6.68
CA LEU A 87 -3.06 -1.85 -7.39
C LEU A 87 -2.89 -2.67 -8.66
N ALA A 88 -3.62 -3.78 -8.79
CA ALA A 88 -3.65 -4.57 -10.02
C ALA A 88 -4.44 -3.83 -11.12
N GLY A 89 -3.90 -3.75 -12.33
CA GLY A 89 -4.55 -3.13 -13.49
C GLY A 89 -3.73 -3.31 -14.76
N ASP A 90 -4.39 -3.35 -15.93
CA ASP A 90 -3.74 -3.44 -17.25
C ASP A 90 -2.71 -4.59 -17.42
N GLY A 91 -2.88 -5.68 -16.67
CA GLY A 91 -1.94 -6.82 -16.65
C GLY A 91 -0.66 -6.57 -15.84
N THR A 92 -0.60 -5.49 -15.05
CA THR A 92 0.54 -5.12 -14.20
C THR A 92 0.09 -4.71 -12.78
N TYR A 93 1.06 -4.36 -11.93
CA TYR A 93 0.85 -3.95 -10.55
C TYR A 93 1.47 -2.57 -10.33
N TYR A 94 0.63 -1.58 -10.05
CA TYR A 94 1.06 -0.20 -9.80
C TYR A 94 1.30 0.03 -8.30
N PRO A 95 2.52 0.39 -7.86
CA PRO A 95 2.76 0.69 -6.45
C PRO A 95 1.93 1.89 -5.97
N LEU A 96 1.33 1.75 -4.80
CA LEU A 96 0.70 2.81 -4.04
C LEU A 96 1.63 3.23 -2.90
N LEU A 97 1.91 4.52 -2.80
CA LEU A 97 2.94 5.08 -1.92
C LEU A 97 2.32 5.62 -0.61
N GLU A 98 3.12 5.73 0.45
CA GLU A 98 2.67 6.17 1.79
C GLU A 98 2.09 7.61 1.81
N ASN A 99 2.29 8.40 0.75
CA ASN A 99 1.67 9.72 0.55
C ASN A 99 0.33 9.69 -0.23
N GLY A 100 -0.15 8.51 -0.62
CA GLY A 100 -1.38 8.34 -1.41
C GLY A 100 -1.21 8.42 -2.92
N GLU A 101 0.00 8.69 -3.43
CA GLU A 101 0.25 8.74 -4.88
C GLU A 101 0.47 7.35 -5.47
N ARG A 102 0.08 7.19 -6.74
CA ARG A 102 0.34 5.98 -7.53
C ARG A 102 1.62 6.16 -8.33
N PHE A 103 2.53 5.18 -8.27
CA PHE A 103 3.72 5.16 -9.11
C PHE A 103 3.39 4.51 -10.45
N GLU A 104 3.43 5.30 -11.53
CA GLU A 104 2.99 4.90 -12.88
C GLU A 104 4.15 4.72 -13.88
N GLN A 105 5.38 5.06 -13.48
CA GLN A 105 6.55 4.81 -14.32
C GLN A 105 6.73 3.30 -14.47
N LYS A 106 7.03 2.82 -15.69
CA LYS A 106 7.26 1.40 -15.95
C LYS A 106 8.50 0.92 -15.21
N GLY A 107 8.29 0.32 -14.03
CA GLY A 107 9.33 -0.38 -13.29
C GLY A 107 9.69 -1.71 -13.95
N ASN A 108 10.95 -2.12 -13.80
CA ASN A 108 11.38 -3.49 -14.08
C ASN A 108 10.70 -4.49 -13.12
N ASP A 109 10.80 -5.79 -13.40
CA ASP A 109 10.28 -6.94 -12.63
C ASP A 109 10.72 -6.93 -11.15
N THR A 110 10.08 -6.06 -10.37
CA THR A 110 10.40 -5.82 -8.96
C THR A 110 9.50 -6.72 -8.12
N PRO A 111 10.05 -7.51 -7.18
CA PRO A 111 9.24 -8.34 -6.29
C PRO A 111 8.16 -7.52 -5.58
N ILE A 112 6.94 -8.06 -5.57
CA ILE A 112 5.82 -7.50 -4.80
C ILE A 112 6.14 -7.69 -3.32
N ASP A 113 6.41 -6.57 -2.64
CA ASP A 113 6.90 -6.48 -1.25
C ASP A 113 5.90 -5.77 -0.31
N ALA A 114 4.66 -5.57 -0.78
CA ALA A 114 3.56 -4.97 -0.04
C ALA A 114 2.22 -5.54 -0.55
N PRO A 115 1.10 -5.36 0.17
CA PRO A 115 -0.18 -6.00 -0.14
C PRO A 115 -0.75 -5.64 -1.51
N VAL A 116 -1.33 -6.62 -2.20
CA VAL A 116 -2.05 -6.37 -3.47
C VAL A 116 -3.53 -6.09 -3.20
N PHE A 117 -4.06 -5.03 -3.80
CA PHE A 117 -5.49 -4.70 -3.77
C PHE A 117 -6.23 -5.46 -4.87
N ILE A 118 -7.23 -6.26 -4.49
CA ILE A 118 -8.05 -7.07 -5.39
C ILE A 118 -9.51 -6.62 -5.26
N GLY A 119 -10.10 -6.12 -6.35
CA GLY A 119 -11.48 -5.62 -6.36
C GLY A 119 -11.73 -4.29 -5.64
N ILE A 120 -10.74 -3.75 -4.91
CA ILE A 120 -10.83 -2.42 -4.28
C ILE A 120 -10.92 -1.36 -5.38
N THR A 121 -12.03 -0.62 -5.41
CA THR A 121 -12.29 0.46 -6.37
C THR A 121 -12.69 1.76 -5.68
N GLY A 122 -12.61 2.87 -6.42
CA GLY A 122 -12.92 4.21 -5.91
C GLY A 122 -11.73 4.87 -5.21
N GLU A 123 -11.28 6.00 -5.74
CA GLU A 123 -10.12 6.76 -5.27
C GLU A 123 -10.18 7.08 -3.76
N LYS A 124 -11.36 7.46 -3.25
CA LYS A 124 -11.57 7.76 -1.82
C LYS A 124 -11.35 6.55 -0.91
N THR A 125 -11.72 5.35 -1.36
CA THR A 125 -11.56 4.10 -0.61
C THR A 125 -10.10 3.65 -0.63
N ILE A 126 -9.48 3.67 -1.81
CA ILE A 126 -8.05 3.38 -2.01
C ILE A 126 -7.21 4.30 -1.12
N LYS A 127 -7.47 5.62 -1.14
CA LYS A 127 -6.72 6.59 -0.34
C LYS A 127 -6.82 6.31 1.16
N LYS A 128 -8.01 6.13 1.71
CA LYS A 128 -8.21 5.80 3.13
C LYS A 128 -7.49 4.51 3.54
N LEU A 129 -7.54 3.49 2.69
CA LEU A 129 -6.88 2.21 2.96
C LEU A 129 -5.35 2.35 2.92
N VAL A 130 -4.82 3.11 1.96
CA VAL A 130 -3.39 3.48 1.89
C VAL A 130 -2.94 4.27 3.12
N GLU A 131 -3.71 5.27 3.56
CA GLU A 131 -3.46 6.04 4.80
C GLU A 131 -3.39 5.14 6.04
N GLN A 132 -4.18 4.07 6.09
CA GLN A 132 -4.21 3.11 7.21
C GLN A 132 -3.05 2.10 7.13
N LEU A 133 -2.76 1.55 5.95
CA LEU A 133 -1.61 0.66 5.75
C LEU A 133 -0.28 1.37 6.01
N ALA A 134 -0.17 2.66 5.68
CA ALA A 134 1.00 3.49 6.00
C ALA A 134 1.24 3.69 7.51
N GLN A 135 0.23 3.45 8.36
CA GLN A 135 0.32 3.54 9.82
C GLN A 135 0.60 2.18 10.49
N LEU A 136 0.71 1.10 9.72
CA LEU A 136 1.11 -0.20 10.25
C LEU A 136 2.61 -0.24 10.57
N LYS A 137 2.96 -1.00 11.60
CA LYS A 137 4.35 -1.43 11.83
C LYS A 137 4.84 -2.19 10.58
N PRO A 138 6.08 -1.99 10.13
CA PRO A 138 6.60 -2.64 8.91
C PRO A 138 6.47 -4.18 8.94
N GLU A 139 6.66 -4.79 10.10
CA GLU A 139 6.48 -6.22 10.34
C GLU A 139 5.03 -6.71 10.13
N VAL A 140 4.04 -5.89 10.47
CA VAL A 140 2.61 -6.21 10.29
C VAL A 140 2.21 -6.00 8.83
N LEU A 141 2.69 -4.93 8.19
CA LEU A 141 2.45 -4.69 6.77
C LEU A 141 2.99 -5.83 5.90
N ALA A 142 4.19 -6.34 6.22
CA ALA A 142 4.82 -7.46 5.52
C ALA A 142 4.12 -8.82 5.74
N LEU A 143 3.26 -8.95 6.75
CA LEU A 143 2.44 -10.14 6.97
C LEU A 143 1.17 -10.14 6.12
N ILE A 144 0.77 -9.03 5.51
CA ILE A 144 -0.42 -8.97 4.65
C ILE A 144 -0.02 -9.35 3.22
N SER A 145 -0.75 -10.30 2.63
CA SER A 145 -0.58 -10.72 1.23
C SER A 145 -1.43 -9.86 0.29
N GLN A 146 -2.72 -9.75 0.61
CA GLN A 146 -3.75 -9.14 -0.25
C GLN A 146 -4.80 -8.43 0.59
N VAL A 147 -5.46 -7.42 0.02
CA VAL A 147 -6.62 -6.76 0.59
C VAL A 147 -7.75 -6.71 -0.45
N ASN A 148 -8.91 -7.21 -0.05
CA ASN A 148 -10.09 -7.41 -0.88
C ASN A 148 -11.30 -6.67 -0.29
N THR A 149 -12.29 -6.36 -1.12
CA THR A 149 -13.61 -5.95 -0.65
C THR A 149 -14.25 -7.10 0.15
N ASN A 150 -14.87 -6.81 1.30
CA ASN A 150 -15.70 -7.79 1.98
C ASN A 150 -17.10 -7.80 1.36
N SER A 151 -17.26 -8.42 0.19
CA SER A 151 -18.49 -8.35 -0.61
C SER A 151 -19.73 -8.99 0.03
N ASN A 152 -19.54 -9.79 1.10
CA ASN A 152 -20.61 -10.39 1.88
C ASN A 152 -21.04 -9.50 3.06
N ASP A 153 -20.44 -8.31 3.22
CA ASP A 153 -20.76 -7.38 4.29
C ASP A 153 -21.72 -6.27 3.84
N THR A 154 -22.53 -5.78 4.78
CA THR A 154 -23.40 -4.61 4.57
C THR A 154 -22.65 -3.29 4.76
N ASN A 155 -21.49 -3.31 5.42
CA ASN A 155 -20.64 -2.15 5.65
C ASN A 155 -19.72 -1.90 4.44
N PRO A 156 -19.88 -0.80 3.68
CA PRO A 156 -19.04 -0.51 2.52
C PRO A 156 -17.60 -0.12 2.89
N ASN A 157 -17.25 -0.10 4.18
CA ASN A 157 -15.89 0.10 4.68
C ASN A 157 -15.27 -1.18 5.25
N ALA A 158 -15.94 -2.33 5.16
CA ALA A 158 -15.39 -3.62 5.54
C ALA A 158 -14.42 -4.12 4.45
N VAL A 159 -13.25 -4.56 4.88
CA VAL A 159 -12.21 -5.16 4.03
C VAL A 159 -11.80 -6.50 4.60
N LYS A 160 -11.48 -7.42 3.68
CA LYS A 160 -10.92 -8.73 3.97
C LYS A 160 -9.44 -8.70 3.61
N LEU A 161 -8.57 -9.08 4.54
CA LEU A 161 -7.14 -9.21 4.33
C LEU A 161 -6.77 -10.70 4.37
N TYR A 162 -5.93 -11.12 3.44
CA TYR A 162 -5.31 -12.45 3.48
C TYR A 162 -3.87 -12.31 3.96
N MET A 163 -3.51 -13.06 5.00
CA MET A 163 -2.21 -12.97 5.66
C MET A 163 -1.26 -14.06 5.17
N ASN A 164 0.03 -13.73 5.04
CA ASN A 164 1.09 -14.61 4.53
C ASN A 164 1.36 -15.83 5.44
N ASP A 165 0.89 -15.79 6.69
CA ASP A 165 0.92 -16.89 7.66
C ASP A 165 -0.37 -17.74 7.67
N GLY A 166 -1.31 -17.47 6.75
CA GLY A 166 -2.48 -18.32 6.48
C GLY A 166 -3.76 -17.98 7.23
N TYR A 167 -3.85 -16.83 7.91
CA TYR A 167 -5.11 -16.34 8.50
C TYR A 167 -5.86 -15.43 7.51
N GLU A 168 -7.19 -15.39 7.64
CA GLU A 168 -8.02 -14.30 7.10
C GLU A 168 -8.24 -13.27 8.21
N VAL A 169 -8.18 -11.98 7.89
CA VAL A 169 -8.60 -10.91 8.79
C VAL A 169 -9.76 -10.13 8.18
N ARG A 170 -10.83 -9.91 8.92
CA ARG A 170 -11.92 -8.99 8.55
C ARG A 170 -11.79 -7.73 9.39
N ALA A 171 -11.82 -6.56 8.76
CA ALA A 171 -11.58 -5.29 9.45
C ALA A 171 -12.32 -4.12 8.79
N VAL A 172 -12.62 -3.09 9.58
CA VAL A 172 -13.16 -1.82 9.07
C VAL A 172 -12.02 -0.85 8.80
N ILE A 173 -11.93 -0.32 7.57
CA ILE A 173 -10.84 0.54 7.09
C ILE A 173 -10.46 1.61 8.14
N GLN A 174 -11.44 2.33 8.71
CA GLN A 174 -11.24 3.44 9.65
C GLN A 174 -10.42 3.08 10.91
N THR A 175 -10.46 1.82 11.36
CA THR A 175 -9.78 1.34 12.57
C THR A 175 -8.71 0.29 12.28
N LEU A 176 -8.41 0.06 11.00
CA LEU A 176 -7.53 -1.01 10.55
C LEU A 176 -6.12 -0.87 11.14
N ALA A 177 -5.51 0.32 11.08
CA ALA A 177 -4.17 0.54 11.62
C ALA A 177 -4.13 0.35 13.14
N GLU A 178 -5.14 0.85 13.85
CA GLU A 178 -5.25 0.76 15.31
C GLU A 178 -5.32 -0.70 15.78
N LYS A 179 -6.22 -1.49 15.19
CA LYS A 179 -6.47 -2.87 15.62
C LYS A 179 -5.42 -3.84 15.07
N LEU A 180 -5.06 -3.74 13.79
CA LEU A 180 -4.17 -4.71 13.13
C LEU A 180 -2.71 -4.61 13.64
N ASN A 181 -2.29 -3.48 14.20
CA ASN A 181 -0.98 -3.35 14.85
C ASN A 181 -0.79 -4.25 16.10
N TYR A 182 -1.87 -4.89 16.59
CA TYR A 182 -1.84 -5.92 17.63
C TYR A 182 -1.89 -7.36 17.07
N TYR A 183 -1.97 -7.54 15.75
CA TYR A 183 -2.10 -8.85 15.09
C TYR A 183 -1.12 -9.93 15.60
N PRO A 184 0.20 -9.67 15.77
CA PRO A 184 1.12 -10.68 16.30
C PRO A 184 0.74 -11.18 17.71
N SER A 185 0.22 -10.27 18.56
CA SER A 185 -0.25 -10.60 19.92
C SER A 185 -1.57 -11.36 19.90
N ILE A 186 -2.42 -11.17 18.89
CA ILE A 186 -3.68 -11.91 18.70
C ILE A 186 -3.36 -13.34 18.26
N VAL A 187 -2.53 -13.50 17.23
CA VAL A 187 -2.12 -14.84 16.74
C VAL A 187 -1.41 -15.65 17.82
N ALA A 188 -0.58 -15.02 18.66
CA ALA A 188 0.08 -15.68 19.78
C ALA A 188 -0.87 -16.23 20.88
N GLN A 189 -2.15 -15.83 20.88
CA GLN A 189 -3.18 -16.33 21.81
C GLN A 189 -4.02 -17.48 21.21
N ILE A 190 -3.88 -17.79 19.92
CA ILE A 190 -4.64 -18.84 19.25
C ILE A 190 -4.05 -20.21 19.63
N ALA A 191 -4.81 -20.98 20.43
CA ALA A 191 -4.42 -22.32 20.81
C ALA A 191 -4.23 -23.22 19.58
N ASN A 192 -3.25 -24.12 19.64
CA ASN A 192 -2.93 -25.11 18.61
C ASN A 192 -2.53 -24.56 17.22
N LEU A 193 -2.42 -23.23 17.04
CA LEU A 193 -2.08 -22.57 15.77
C LEU A 193 -2.98 -22.96 14.58
N GLU A 194 -4.22 -23.37 14.87
CA GLU A 194 -5.24 -23.64 13.86
C GLU A 194 -5.51 -22.37 13.03
N LYS A 195 -5.83 -22.54 11.74
CA LYS A 195 -6.06 -21.43 10.82
C LYS A 195 -7.54 -21.10 10.71
N GLY A 196 -7.82 -19.81 10.60
CA GLY A 196 -9.17 -19.29 10.73
C GLY A 196 -9.28 -17.81 10.37
N VAL A 197 -10.46 -17.28 10.64
CA VAL A 197 -10.81 -15.87 10.50
C VAL A 197 -10.58 -15.15 11.83
N ILE A 198 -9.87 -14.03 11.78
CA ILE A 198 -9.75 -13.06 12.87
C ILE A 198 -10.64 -11.87 12.49
N ASP A 199 -11.72 -11.69 13.23
CA ASP A 199 -12.70 -10.62 13.04
C ASP A 199 -12.34 -9.44 13.95
N LEU A 200 -11.96 -8.33 13.34
CA LEU A 200 -11.57 -7.07 13.96
C LEU A 200 -12.59 -5.96 13.70
N GLU A 201 -13.80 -6.25 13.20
CA GLU A 201 -14.71 -5.21 12.75
C GLU A 201 -15.31 -4.45 13.94
N VAL A 202 -15.92 -5.17 14.88
CA VAL A 202 -16.42 -4.62 16.15
C VAL A 202 -15.42 -4.87 17.27
N GLY A 203 -15.23 -6.14 17.64
CA GLY A 203 -14.31 -6.59 18.70
C GLY A 203 -13.01 -7.20 18.14
N SER A 204 -12.53 -8.25 18.80
CA SER A 204 -11.47 -9.14 18.31
C SER A 204 -11.90 -10.58 18.58
N TYR A 205 -12.37 -11.28 17.56
CA TYR A 205 -12.86 -12.65 17.67
C TYR A 205 -12.10 -13.57 16.71
N TYR A 206 -11.79 -14.80 17.13
CA TYR A 206 -11.20 -15.82 16.29
C TYR A 206 -12.20 -16.96 16.05
N ARG A 207 -12.30 -17.42 14.79
CA ARG A 207 -13.11 -18.58 14.37
C ARG A 207 -12.27 -19.47 13.46
N PRO A 208 -12.07 -20.76 13.78
CA PRO A 208 -11.44 -21.72 12.86
C PRO A 208 -12.14 -21.77 11.50
N PHE A 209 -11.40 -22.06 10.43
CA PHE A 209 -11.99 -22.13 9.08
C PHE A 209 -13.04 -23.23 8.93
N ASN A 210 -12.89 -24.36 9.65
CA ASN A 210 -13.88 -25.43 9.65
C ASN A 210 -15.23 -24.96 10.24
N GLU A 211 -15.23 -24.18 11.32
CA GLU A 211 -16.44 -23.65 11.93
C GLU A 211 -17.07 -22.55 11.08
N GLU A 212 -16.26 -21.65 10.52
CA GLU A 212 -16.76 -20.52 9.75
C GLU A 212 -17.40 -20.95 8.43
N TYR A 213 -16.72 -21.80 7.64
CA TYR A 213 -17.17 -22.13 6.30
C TYR A 213 -18.13 -23.32 6.24
N ASN A 214 -18.09 -24.26 7.20
CA ASN A 214 -19.08 -25.35 7.23
C ASN A 214 -20.48 -24.83 7.62
N LYS A 215 -20.58 -23.76 8.42
CA LYS A 215 -21.86 -23.09 8.68
C LYS A 215 -22.44 -22.53 7.38
N ILE A 216 -21.63 -21.83 6.59
CA ILE A 216 -22.05 -21.24 5.31
C ILE A 216 -22.53 -22.32 4.32
N SER A 217 -21.88 -23.49 4.24
CA SER A 217 -22.37 -24.58 3.39
C SER A 217 -23.71 -25.15 3.87
N ILE A 218 -23.88 -25.35 5.18
CA ILE A 218 -25.15 -25.85 5.76
C ILE A 218 -26.27 -24.83 5.54
N ASP A 219 -26.01 -23.55 5.75
CA ASP A 219 -26.98 -22.48 5.54
C ASP A 219 -27.34 -22.35 4.04
N MET A 220 -26.39 -22.54 3.11
CA MET A 220 -26.68 -22.53 1.67
C MET A 220 -27.48 -23.76 1.24
N GLU A 221 -27.19 -24.95 1.76
CA GLU A 221 -27.95 -26.18 1.48
C GLU A 221 -29.39 -26.06 2.04
N ALA A 222 -29.55 -25.60 3.28
CA ALA A 222 -30.87 -25.38 3.90
C ALA A 222 -31.71 -24.29 3.22
N ASN A 223 -31.10 -23.32 2.54
CA ASN A 223 -31.81 -22.32 1.72
C ASN A 223 -32.02 -22.76 0.26
N ALA A 224 -31.35 -23.83 -0.20
CA ALA A 224 -31.56 -24.42 -1.52
C ALA A 224 -32.68 -25.47 -1.50
N ASP A 225 -32.76 -26.26 -0.43
CA ASP A 225 -33.85 -27.20 -0.15
C ASP A 225 -35.04 -26.47 0.48
N GLY A 226 -35.66 -25.57 -0.29
CA GLY A 226 -36.76 -24.75 0.17
C GLY A 226 -38.00 -25.55 0.60
N GLU A 227 -38.21 -25.72 1.90
CA GLU A 227 -39.54 -25.99 2.44
C GLU A 227 -40.44 -24.79 2.10
N MET A 228 -41.42 -25.01 1.22
CA MET A 228 -42.51 -24.07 1.06
C MET A 228 -43.32 -24.08 2.37
N VAL A 229 -43.09 -23.08 3.21
CA VAL A 229 -44.00 -22.77 4.32
C VAL A 229 -45.30 -22.26 3.68
N ASP A 230 -46.23 -23.19 3.46
CA ASP A 230 -47.61 -22.86 3.10
C ASP A 230 -48.16 -21.95 4.20
N GLN A 231 -48.53 -20.73 3.83
CA GLN A 231 -49.33 -19.90 4.73
C GLN A 231 -50.74 -20.50 4.75
N GLU A 232 -51.02 -21.35 5.74
CA GLU A 232 -52.40 -21.72 6.06
C GLU A 232 -53.20 -20.43 6.34
N VAL A 233 -54.00 -20.04 5.36
CA VAL A 233 -55.06 -19.06 5.54
C VAL A 233 -56.18 -19.78 6.29
N THR A 234 -56.17 -19.67 7.62
CA THR A 234 -57.33 -20.02 8.44
C THR A 234 -58.40 -18.94 8.26
N ASP A 235 -59.15 -19.03 7.16
CA ASP A 235 -60.54 -18.55 7.14
C ASP A 235 -61.36 -19.46 8.04
N ASP A 236 -61.96 -18.90 9.09
CA ASP A 236 -63.01 -19.56 9.88
C ASP A 236 -64.22 -18.62 9.93
N GLU A 237 -65.33 -19.04 9.32
CA GLU A 237 -66.49 -18.21 9.08
C GLU A 237 -67.42 -18.08 10.30
N GLN A 238 -67.85 -16.84 10.54
CA GLN A 238 -69.20 -16.39 10.93
C GLN A 238 -70.17 -17.24 11.80
N GLN A 239 -70.76 -16.49 12.76
CA GLN A 239 -72.09 -16.64 13.40
C GLN A 239 -72.18 -17.71 14.54
N LYS A 240 -73.09 -17.63 15.54
CA LYS A 240 -74.26 -16.73 15.76
C LYS A 240 -74.71 -16.67 17.25
N ASP A 241 -75.45 -15.61 17.63
CA ASP A 241 -76.87 -15.63 18.11
C ASP A 241 -77.27 -14.48 19.07
N GLU A 242 -78.56 -14.10 18.94
CA GLU A 242 -79.44 -13.17 19.72
C GLU A 242 -78.92 -11.77 20.18
#